data_AF-A0A2M7WR57-F1
#
_entry.id   AF-A0A2M7WR57-F1
#
_cell.length_a   1.000
_cell.length_b   1.000
_cell.length_c   1.000
_cell.angle_alpha   90.00
_cell.angle_beta   90.00
_cell.angle_gamma   90.00
#
_symmetry.space_group_name_H-M   'P 1'
#
loop_
_entity.id
_entity.type
_entity.pdbx_description
1 polymer ?
#
loop_
_entity_poly.entity_id
_entity_poly.type
_entity_poly.pdbx_seq_one_letter_code
_entity_poly.pdbx_strand_id
1 'polypeptide(L)' 'MFIKIAKQTLEEEVISSEEMVAVLEDDYKDDEVDEILTEIVCGIYEHRTPLAIYKYKP' A
#
# COMPACT_ATOMS: atom_id res chain seq x y z
N MET A 1 -5.32 -3.80 8.83
CA MET A 1 -6.00 -3.93 7.52
C MET A 1 -5.36 -2.95 6.54
N PHE A 2 -5.12 -3.37 5.30
CA PHE A 2 -4.62 -2.47 4.26
C PHE A 2 -5.74 -1.56 3.75
N ILE A 3 -5.41 -0.29 3.55
CA ILE A 3 -6.34 0.70 3.02
C ILE A 3 -5.70 1.48 1.88
N LYS A 4 -6.51 1.75 0.87
CA LYS A 4 -6.23 2.62 -0.27
C LYS A 4 -7.03 3.90 -0.08
N ILE A 5 -6.35 5.04 -0.17
CA ILE A 5 -6.95 6.36 -0.07
C ILE A 5 -6.81 7.05 -1.42
N ALA A 6 -7.92 7.24 -2.13
CA ALA A 6 -7.91 7.93 -3.42
C ALA A 6 -7.57 9.42 -3.22
N LYS A 7 -6.53 9.94 -3.90
CA LYS A 7 -6.11 11.34 -3.71
C LYS A 7 -7.13 12.35 -4.24
N GLN A 8 -7.96 11.95 -5.22
CA GLN A 8 -8.94 12.83 -5.84
C GLN A 8 -10.21 13.01 -4.99
N THR A 9 -10.74 11.92 -4.43
CA THR A 9 -12.01 11.93 -3.67
C THR A 9 -11.80 11.87 -2.16
N LEU A 10 -10.59 11.51 -1.71
CA LEU A 10 -10.25 11.21 -0.31
C LEU A 10 -11.03 10.02 0.27
N GLU A 11 -11.61 9.18 -0.59
CA GLU A 11 -12.31 7.97 -0.17
C GLU A 11 -11.31 6.91 0.28
N GLU A 12 -11.59 6.30 1.43
CA GLU A 12 -10.86 5.16 1.97
C GLU A 12 -11.54 3.86 1.57
N GLU A 13 -10.80 2.96 0.94
CA GLU A 13 -11.24 1.62 0.56
C GLU A 13 -10.34 0.59 1.26
N VAL A 14 -10.95 -0.44 1.86
CA VAL A 14 -10.21 -1.57 2.41
C VAL A 14 -9.82 -2.48 1.26
N ILE A 15 -8.52 -2.74 1.12
CA ILE A 15 -7.99 -3.62 0.09
C ILE A 15 -7.42 -4.89 0.71
N SER A 16 -7.35 -5.94 -0.10
CA SER A 16 -6.71 -7.19 0.30
C SER A 16 -5.19 -7.08 0.32
N SER A 17 -4.52 -8.02 0.99
CA SER A 17 -3.06 -8.11 0.94
C SER A 17 -2.55 -8.41 -0.47
N GLU A 18 -3.30 -9.19 -1.26
CA GLU A 18 -2.96 -9.50 -2.65
C GLU A 18 -2.99 -8.26 -3.55
N GLU A 19 -4.00 -7.40 -3.38
CA GLU A 19 -4.05 -6.12 -4.10
C GLU A 19 -2.92 -5.17 -3.68
N MET A 20 -2.55 -5.18 -2.40
CA MET A 20 -1.43 -4.38 -1.92
C MET A 20 -0.10 -4.85 -2.54
N VAL A 21 0.12 -6.16 -2.61
CA VAL A 21 1.30 -6.77 -3.25
C VAL A 21 1.36 -6.35 -4.73
N ALA A 22 0.26 -6.50 -5.46
CA ALA A 22 0.20 -6.16 -6.89
C ALA A 22 0.52 -4.68 -7.17
N VAL A 23 0.16 -3.77 -6.24
CA VAL A 23 0.53 -2.34 -6.36
C VAL A 23 2.02 -2.14 -6.16
N LEU A 24 2.62 -2.84 -5.19
CA LEU A 24 4.05 -2.71 -4.91
C LEU A 24 4.90 -3.35 -6.02
N GLU A 25 4.45 -4.46 -6.61
CA GLU A 25 5.13 -5.13 -7.73
C GLU A 25 5.20 -4.26 -9.00
N ASP A 26 4.35 -3.23 -9.14
CA ASP A 26 4.42 -2.28 -10.26
C ASP A 26 5.61 -1.31 -10.12
N ASP A 27 5.96 -0.96 -8.88
CA ASP A 27 7.00 0.04 -8.55
C ASP A 27 8.32 -0.59 -8.05
N TYR A 28 8.28 -1.81 -7.53
CA TYR A 28 9.40 -2.50 -6.87
C TYR A 28 9.61 -3.91 -7.41
N LYS A 29 10.81 -4.46 -7.19
CA LYS A 29 11.09 -5.86 -7.51
C LYS A 29 10.50 -6.78 -6.46
N ASP A 30 10.18 -8.01 -6.85
CA ASP A 30 9.68 -9.06 -5.94
C ASP A 30 10.49 -9.17 -4.64
N ASP A 31 11.82 -9.06 -4.69
CA ASP A 31 12.68 -9.18 -3.50
C ASP A 31 12.57 -8.00 -2.52
N GLU A 32 12.11 -6.83 -2.98
CA GLU A 32 11.93 -5.62 -2.18
C GLU A 32 10.49 -5.51 -1.63
N VAL A 33 9.50 -6.13 -2.30
CA VAL A 33 8.08 -6.05 -1.93
C VAL A 33 7.83 -6.58 -0.51
N ASP A 34 8.44 -7.71 -0.14
CA ASP A 34 8.27 -8.31 1.19
C ASP A 34 8.78 -7.40 2.32
N GLU A 35 9.91 -6.73 2.09
CA GLU A 35 10.49 -5.79 3.06
C GLU A 35 9.58 -4.58 3.22
N ILE A 36 9.13 -4.00 2.11
CA ILE A 36 8.25 -2.83 2.09
C ILE A 36 6.90 -3.15 2.73
N LEU A 37 6.30 -4.32 2.44
CA LEU A 37 5.07 -4.76 3.09
C LEU A 37 5.22 -4.82 4.60
N THR A 38 6.36 -5.31 5.08
CA THR A 38 6.66 -5.35 6.52
C THR A 38 6.72 -3.94 7.10
N GLU A 39 7.39 -3.00 6.43
CA GLU A 39 7.44 -1.60 6.88
C GLU A 39 6.06 -0.93 6.91
N ILE A 40 5.19 -1.26 5.93
CA ILE A 40 3.82 -0.73 5.86
C ILE A 40 2.97 -1.27 7.00
N VAL A 41 3.04 -2.57 7.28
CA VAL A 41 2.31 -3.19 8.40
C VAL A 41 2.78 -2.66 9.75
N CYS A 42 4.09 -2.39 9.88
CA CYS A 42 4.67 -1.73 11.05
C CYS A 42 4.30 -0.24 11.19
N GLY A 43 3.65 0.36 10.18
CA GLY A 43 3.30 1.79 10.15
C GLY A 43 4.50 2.72 9.97
N ILE A 44 5.63 2.18 9.50
CA ILE A 44 6.87 2.93 9.24
C ILE A 44 6.79 3.60 7.87
N TYR A 45 6.19 2.90 6.90
CA TYR A 45 6.07 3.35 5.52
C TYR A 45 4.62 3.47 5.06
N GLU A 46 4.35 4.46 4.23
CA GLU A 46 3.11 4.59 3.47
C GLU A 46 3.48 4.71 2.00
N HIS A 47 2.97 3.79 1.18
CA HIS A 47 3.24 3.80 -0.24
C HIS A 47 2.34 4.83 -0.94
N ARG A 48 2.91 5.66 -1.82
CA ARG A 48 2.23 6.82 -2.42
C ARG A 48 2.40 6.82 -3.92
N THR A 49 1.32 6.55 -4.64
CA THR A 49 1.28 6.67 -6.10
C THR A 49 0.68 8.03 -6.51
N PRO A 50 0.71 8.43 -7.78
CA PRO A 50 0.02 9.62 -8.26
C PRO A 50 -1.49 9.59 -8.01
N LEU A 51 -2.10 8.40 -7.95
CA LEU A 51 -3.55 8.22 -7.84
C LEU A 51 -4.03 8.02 -6.39
N ALA A 52 -3.24 7.36 -5.55
CA ALA A 52 -3.66 6.94 -4.22
C ALA A 52 -2.52 6.91 -3.19
N ILE A 53 -2.91 6.76 -1.92
CA ILE A 53 -2.02 6.48 -0.79
C ILE A 53 -2.42 5.12 -0.22
N TYR A 54 -1.44 4.25 -0.01
CA TYR A 54 -1.63 2.91 0.50
C TYR A 54 -0.94 2.78 1.84
N LYS A 55 -1.66 2.31 2.87
CA LYS A 55 -1.11 2.16 4.22
C LYS A 55 -1.81 1.05 5.00
N TYR A 56 -1.21 0.64 6.10
CA TYR A 56 -1.83 -0.27 7.05
C TYR A 56 -2.49 0.49 8.19
N LYS A 57 -3.75 0.15 8.49
CA LYS A 57 -4.49 0.63 9.66
C LYS A 57 -4.64 -0.53 10.65
N PRO A 58 -4.01 -0.47 11.84
CA PRO A 58 -4.12 -1.53 12.85
C PRO A 58 -5.57 -1.70 13.34
#